data_AF-A0A291LX90-F1
#
_entry.id   AF-A0A291LX90-F1
#
_cell.length_a   1.000
_cell.length_b   1.000
_cell.length_c   1.000
_cell.angle_alpha   90.00
_cell.angle_beta   90.00
_cell.angle_gamma   90.00
#
_symmetry.space_group_name_H-M   'P 1'
#
loop_
_entity.id
_entity.type
_entity.pdbx_description
1 polymer ?
#
loop_
_entity_poly.entity_id
_entity_poly.type
_entity_poly.pdbx_seq_one_letter_code
_entity_poly.pdbx_strand_id
1 'polypeptide(L)'
;MTPQEAWQTLRDDPEYFLRWYPLKMAGSNLPMVAGAANPKVYSIYKLHPDRDGTAPGDTKRGHHGATRPSRNKVMNFFNISKNISSFHMSTGGLPQIGAHGPINACYVPMLNWNSDSYGMQNLNADPTALPYYVADNSGDGFMATGQLSGCCFAWQEVGGNLYCSHVNPAGGDGGTMQDAMAATGQQDGAPGPLQFYGRRQYAALASVVGLRNNAGWRLYAQTSADSFHTVNGLRRLHPNPVVLR
;
A
#
# COMPACT_ATOMS: atom_id res chain seq x y z
N MET A 1 -18.36 5.20 -9.81
CA MET A 1 -17.29 5.36 -8.82
C MET A 1 -16.44 6.56 -9.19
N THR A 2 -16.81 7.75 -8.73
CA THR A 2 -15.97 8.95 -8.65
C THR A 2 -14.88 8.77 -7.59
N PRO A 3 -13.85 9.63 -7.50
CA PRO A 3 -12.87 9.56 -6.41
C PRO A 3 -13.48 9.70 -5.00
N GLN A 4 -14.54 10.49 -4.83
CA GLN A 4 -15.26 10.58 -3.56
C GLN A 4 -15.98 9.25 -3.24
N GLU A 5 -16.68 8.67 -4.21
CA GLU A 5 -17.33 7.35 -4.04
C GLU A 5 -16.29 6.26 -3.76
N ALA A 6 -15.10 6.36 -4.37
CA ALA A 6 -14.00 5.43 -4.17
C ALA A 6 -13.46 5.49 -2.75
N TRP A 7 -13.21 6.70 -2.25
CA TRP A 7 -12.81 6.91 -0.87
C TRP A 7 -13.86 6.38 0.11
N GLN A 8 -15.13 6.71 -0.11
CA GLN A 8 -16.21 6.22 0.74
C GLN A 8 -16.30 4.70 0.73
N THR A 9 -16.25 4.08 -0.46
CA THR A 9 -16.28 2.61 -0.60
C THR A 9 -15.07 1.96 0.06
N LEU A 10 -13.88 2.54 -0.07
CA LEU A 10 -12.67 2.04 0.58
C LEU A 10 -12.80 2.04 2.11
N ARG A 11 -13.44 3.06 2.70
CA ARG A 11 -13.65 3.13 4.15
C ARG A 11 -14.74 2.16 4.64
N ASP A 12 -15.86 2.10 3.91
CA ASP A 12 -17.03 1.34 4.34
C ASP A 12 -16.90 -0.16 4.06
N ASP A 13 -16.31 -0.52 2.91
CA ASP A 13 -16.14 -1.90 2.44
C ASP A 13 -14.78 -2.08 1.72
N PRO A 14 -13.67 -2.05 2.49
CA PRO A 14 -12.33 -2.15 1.93
C PRO A 14 -12.07 -3.46 1.19
N GLU A 15 -12.68 -4.56 1.65
CA GLU A 15 -12.48 -5.87 1.03
C GLU A 15 -13.10 -5.91 -0.37
N TYR A 16 -14.30 -5.35 -0.54
CA TYR A 16 -14.88 -5.16 -1.86
C TYR A 16 -14.04 -4.20 -2.71
N PHE A 17 -13.65 -3.04 -2.18
CA PHE A 17 -12.92 -2.04 -2.96
C PHE A 17 -11.57 -2.59 -3.44
N LEU A 18 -10.73 -3.07 -2.52
CA LEU A 18 -9.37 -3.52 -2.82
C LEU A 18 -9.33 -4.84 -3.59
N ARG A 19 -10.44 -5.57 -3.69
CA ARG A 19 -10.51 -6.74 -4.58
C ARG A 19 -10.55 -6.35 -6.04
N TRP A 20 -11.16 -5.20 -6.35
CA TRP A 20 -11.56 -4.87 -7.71
C TRP A 20 -10.92 -3.59 -8.25
N TYR A 21 -10.45 -2.71 -7.37
CA TYR A 21 -9.86 -1.43 -7.77
C TYR A 21 -8.42 -1.35 -7.28
N PRO A 22 -7.42 -1.30 -8.18
CA PRO A 22 -6.05 -1.00 -7.82
C PRO A 22 -5.97 0.32 -7.09
N LEU A 23 -5.28 0.32 -5.95
CA LEU A 23 -4.95 1.52 -5.22
C LEU A 23 -3.45 1.70 -5.19
N LYS A 24 -2.95 2.66 -5.96
CA LYS A 24 -1.56 3.07 -5.94
C LYS A 24 -1.38 4.22 -4.96
N MET A 25 -0.29 4.21 -4.22
CA MET A 25 0.09 5.30 -3.32
C MET A 25 1.43 5.85 -3.75
N ALA A 26 1.51 7.16 -3.90
CA ALA A 26 2.77 7.85 -4.10
C ALA A 26 3.59 7.77 -2.81
N GLY A 27 4.86 7.39 -2.96
CA GLY A 27 5.84 7.54 -1.90
C GLY A 27 6.09 9.02 -1.58
N SER A 28 6.78 9.27 -0.47
CA SER A 28 7.19 10.61 -0.06
C SER A 28 8.64 10.57 0.40
N ASN A 29 9.41 11.56 -0.04
CA ASN A 29 10.81 11.75 0.39
C ASN A 29 10.93 12.85 1.46
N LEU A 30 9.83 13.17 2.15
CA LEU A 30 9.84 14.17 3.21
C LEU A 30 10.58 13.62 4.45
N PRO A 31 11.18 14.47 5.30
CA PRO A 31 11.76 14.04 6.56
C PRO A 31 10.72 13.30 7.39
N MET A 32 11.11 12.17 7.98
CA MET A 32 10.24 11.33 8.81
C MET A 32 10.91 11.11 10.16
N VAL A 33 10.09 11.03 11.20
CA VAL A 33 10.53 10.80 12.57
C VAL A 33 10.17 9.38 12.97
N ALA A 34 11.19 8.55 13.24
CA ALA A 34 10.99 7.22 13.80
C ALA A 34 10.34 7.31 15.19
N GLY A 35 9.54 6.31 15.55
CA GLY A 35 8.81 6.28 16.82
C GLY A 35 7.57 7.18 16.89
N ALA A 36 7.22 7.86 15.80
CA ALA A 36 6.11 8.80 15.76
C ALA A 36 5.15 8.54 14.59
N ALA A 37 3.95 9.12 14.67
CA ALA A 37 3.06 9.22 13.53
C ALA A 37 3.61 10.26 12.56
N ASN A 38 3.60 9.92 11.26
CA ASN A 38 4.10 10.78 10.20
C ASN A 38 2.93 11.19 9.30
N PRO A 39 2.15 12.22 9.67
CA PRO A 39 0.97 12.61 8.93
C PRO A 39 1.34 13.14 7.55
N LYS A 40 0.57 12.71 6.55
CA LYS A 40 0.63 13.21 5.17
C LYS A 40 -0.77 13.44 4.64
N VAL A 41 -0.90 14.52 3.88
CA VAL A 41 -2.14 14.84 3.19
C VAL A 41 -2.07 14.28 1.78
N TYR A 42 -3.03 13.42 1.47
CA TYR A 42 -3.23 12.83 0.15
C TYR A 42 -4.48 13.40 -0.51
N SER A 43 -4.52 13.31 -1.83
CA SER A 43 -5.77 13.32 -2.59
C SER A 43 -5.86 12.04 -3.40
N ILE A 44 -7.04 11.44 -3.43
CA ILE A 44 -7.35 10.29 -4.29
C ILE A 44 -7.94 10.82 -5.60
N TYR A 45 -7.47 10.27 -6.71
CA TYR A 45 -7.99 10.59 -8.03
C TYR A 45 -7.97 9.35 -8.90
N LYS A 46 -8.73 9.39 -9.98
CA LYS A 46 -8.65 8.38 -11.03
C LYS A 46 -7.44 8.65 -11.88
N LEU A 47 -6.60 7.63 -12.10
CA LEU A 47 -5.59 7.71 -13.15
C LEU A 47 -6.31 7.99 -14.48
N HIS A 48 -6.02 9.16 -15.06
CA HIS A 48 -6.66 9.61 -16.29
C HIS A 48 -6.31 8.65 -17.43
N PRO A 49 -7.25 8.34 -18.33
CA PRO A 49 -6.96 7.58 -19.53
C PRO A 49 -5.88 8.23 -20.41
N ASP A 50 -5.64 9.54 -20.32
CA ASP A 50 -4.77 10.28 -21.24
C ASP A 50 -3.36 10.58 -20.69
N ARG A 51 -2.93 9.93 -19.62
CA ARG A 51 -1.53 10.01 -19.15
C ARG A 51 -0.78 8.75 -19.57
N ASP A 52 0.09 8.91 -20.58
CA ASP A 52 1.09 7.93 -20.94
C ASP A 52 1.91 7.53 -19.70
N GLY A 53 2.26 6.25 -19.57
CA GLY A 53 3.27 5.84 -18.61
C GLY A 53 4.57 6.62 -18.84
N THR A 54 5.36 6.85 -17.79
CA THR A 54 6.67 7.56 -17.91
C THR A 54 7.72 6.78 -18.71
N ALA A 55 7.37 5.64 -19.31
CA ALA A 55 8.24 4.83 -20.15
C ALA A 55 8.12 5.27 -21.62
N PRO A 56 9.23 5.53 -22.32
CA PRO A 56 9.21 5.87 -23.74
C PRO A 56 8.52 4.76 -24.57
N GLY A 57 7.45 5.10 -25.27
CA GLY A 57 6.72 4.19 -26.19
C GLY A 57 5.35 3.71 -25.71
N ASP A 58 4.89 4.10 -24.52
CA ASP A 58 3.54 3.79 -24.04
C ASP A 58 2.51 4.77 -24.63
N THR A 59 1.68 4.31 -25.58
CA THR A 59 0.80 5.17 -26.42
C THR A 59 -0.71 4.91 -26.22
N LYS A 60 -1.10 4.16 -25.18
CA LYS A 60 -2.48 3.69 -25.03
C LYS A 60 -3.28 4.52 -24.04
N ARG A 61 -4.40 5.06 -24.53
CA ARG A 61 -5.38 5.80 -23.73
C ARG A 61 -6.34 4.86 -22.99
N GLY A 62 -6.34 4.92 -21.65
CA GLY A 62 -7.33 4.26 -20.79
C GLY A 62 -6.92 2.98 -20.08
N HIS A 63 -7.53 2.79 -18.90
CA HIS A 63 -7.66 1.56 -18.10
C HIS A 63 -6.36 0.84 -17.69
N HIS A 64 -5.91 1.04 -16.45
CA HIS A 64 -4.81 0.25 -15.88
C HIS A 64 -5.31 -0.62 -14.69
N GLY A 65 -5.24 -1.94 -14.83
CA GLY A 65 -5.16 -2.89 -13.71
C GLY A 65 -6.41 -3.31 -12.93
N ALA A 66 -7.64 -2.89 -13.25
CA ALA A 66 -8.78 -3.35 -12.44
C ALA A 66 -9.45 -4.61 -13.00
N THR A 67 -9.91 -5.45 -12.07
CA THR A 67 -10.72 -6.66 -12.30
C THR A 67 -12.12 -6.37 -11.74
N ARG A 68 -13.21 -6.91 -12.32
CA ARG A 68 -14.58 -6.74 -11.78
C ARG A 68 -15.37 -8.04 -11.89
N PRO A 69 -16.30 -8.31 -10.97
CA PRO A 69 -17.43 -9.20 -11.18
C PRO A 69 -18.58 -8.35 -11.73
N SER A 70 -19.41 -8.88 -12.63
CA SER A 70 -20.59 -8.14 -13.09
C SER A 70 -21.57 -8.02 -11.92
N ARG A 71 -21.71 -6.84 -11.31
CA ARG A 71 -22.71 -6.62 -10.24
C ARG A 71 -24.17 -6.74 -10.73
N ASN A 72 -24.39 -6.71 -12.05
CA ASN A 72 -25.66 -7.05 -12.68
C ASN A 72 -25.57 -8.43 -13.34
N LYS A 73 -26.40 -9.38 -12.87
CA LYS A 73 -26.60 -10.73 -13.43
C LYS A 73 -27.28 -10.73 -14.81
N VAL A 74 -27.08 -9.70 -15.64
CA VAL A 74 -27.52 -9.73 -17.03
C VAL A 74 -26.27 -9.98 -17.86
N MET A 75 -26.02 -11.27 -18.12
CA MET A 75 -25.05 -11.70 -19.12
C MET A 75 -25.48 -11.14 -20.47
N ASN A 76 -24.95 -9.98 -20.85
CA ASN A 76 -24.92 -9.58 -22.24
C ASN A 76 -23.54 -9.95 -22.78
N PHE A 77 -23.54 -11.08 -23.50
CA PHE A 77 -22.42 -11.72 -24.19
C PHE A 77 -21.66 -10.79 -25.19
N PHE A 78 -22.11 -9.55 -25.40
CA PHE A 78 -21.49 -8.59 -26.34
C PHE A 78 -21.43 -7.13 -25.85
N ASN A 79 -21.53 -6.82 -24.54
CA ASN A 79 -21.41 -5.44 -24.08
C ASN A 79 -20.60 -5.29 -22.78
N ILE A 80 -19.28 -5.38 -22.93
CA ILE A 80 -18.30 -5.09 -21.88
C ILE A 80 -18.41 -3.60 -21.54
N SER A 81 -18.95 -3.25 -20.37
CA SER A 81 -18.81 -1.90 -19.82
C SER A 81 -17.35 -1.66 -19.43
N LYS A 82 -16.55 -1.16 -20.37
CA LYS A 82 -15.16 -0.76 -20.15
C LYS A 82 -15.12 0.65 -19.59
N ASN A 83 -15.18 0.76 -18.27
CA ASN A 83 -14.83 1.98 -17.53
C ASN A 83 -14.06 1.58 -16.27
N ILE A 84 -12.87 1.06 -16.49
CA ILE A 84 -12.01 0.57 -15.42
C ILE A 84 -10.98 1.66 -15.06
N SER A 85 -11.16 2.35 -13.94
CA SER A 85 -10.21 3.34 -13.43
C SER A 85 -9.49 2.77 -12.20
N SER A 86 -8.16 2.73 -12.25
CA SER A 86 -7.32 2.60 -11.05
C SER A 86 -7.29 3.91 -10.28
N PHE A 87 -7.12 3.83 -8.97
CA PHE A 87 -7.02 4.99 -8.10
C PHE A 87 -5.58 5.22 -7.69
N HIS A 88 -5.18 6.48 -7.68
CA HIS A 88 -3.88 6.90 -7.21
C HIS A 88 -4.07 7.93 -6.10
N MET A 89 -3.32 7.77 -5.02
CA MET A 89 -3.20 8.73 -3.94
C MET A 89 -1.85 9.44 -4.03
N SER A 90 -1.85 10.77 -4.15
CA SER A 90 -0.62 11.59 -4.23
C SER A 90 -0.58 12.69 -3.17
N THR A 91 0.63 13.10 -2.77
CA THR A 91 0.92 14.13 -1.75
C THR A 91 1.21 15.53 -2.33
N GLY A 92 1.09 15.74 -3.65
CA GLY A 92 1.30 17.08 -4.24
C GLY A 92 0.95 17.19 -5.72
N GLY A 93 0.59 18.42 -6.14
CA GLY A 93 0.59 18.90 -7.52
C GLY A 93 -0.78 18.98 -8.22
N LEU A 94 -1.35 20.20 -8.26
CA LEU A 94 -2.59 20.67 -8.90
C LEU A 94 -3.85 19.81 -8.61
N PRO A 95 -5.05 20.40 -8.49
CA PRO A 95 -6.27 19.61 -8.41
C PRO A 95 -6.35 18.80 -9.71
N GLN A 96 -6.01 17.51 -9.66
CA GLN A 96 -6.38 16.62 -10.74
C GLN A 96 -7.91 16.74 -10.84
N ILE A 97 -8.41 17.10 -12.01
CA ILE A 97 -9.82 17.42 -12.20
C ILE A 97 -10.66 16.25 -11.64
N GLY A 98 -11.51 16.54 -10.66
CA GLY A 98 -12.35 15.55 -10.00
C GLY A 98 -11.68 14.72 -8.89
N ALA A 99 -10.48 15.08 -8.42
CA ALA A 99 -9.86 14.48 -7.24
C ALA A 99 -10.70 14.70 -5.97
N HIS A 100 -10.55 13.79 -5.01
CA HIS A 100 -11.13 13.90 -3.67
C HIS A 100 -10.01 13.98 -2.62
N GLY A 101 -10.17 14.88 -1.65
CA GLY A 101 -9.23 15.15 -0.57
C GLY A 101 -9.60 16.45 0.14
N PRO A 102 -8.86 16.88 1.16
CA PRO A 102 -7.67 16.23 1.71
C PRO A 102 -8.00 14.91 2.46
N ILE A 103 -7.08 13.94 2.38
CA ILE A 103 -7.10 12.69 3.16
C ILE A 103 -5.83 12.65 4.02
N ASN A 104 -5.99 12.72 5.33
CA ASN A 104 -4.91 12.66 6.31
C ASN A 104 -4.55 11.21 6.60
N ALA A 105 -3.32 10.84 6.26
CA ALA A 105 -2.81 9.47 6.38
C ALA A 105 -1.58 9.42 7.29
N CYS A 106 -1.42 8.34 8.05
CA CYS A 106 -0.15 7.94 8.63
C CYS A 106 0.71 7.34 7.51
N TYR A 107 1.81 7.99 7.14
CA TYR A 107 2.72 7.48 6.12
C TYR A 107 3.81 6.60 6.74
N VAL A 108 4.05 5.43 6.16
CA VAL A 108 5.15 4.55 6.50
C VAL A 108 6.22 4.66 5.41
N PRO A 109 7.34 5.36 5.66
CA PRO A 109 8.41 5.51 4.68
C PRO A 109 9.20 4.22 4.48
N MET A 110 9.93 4.19 3.39
CA MET A 110 10.84 3.11 3.05
C MET A 110 12.16 3.26 3.81
N LEU A 111 12.67 2.15 4.34
CA LEU A 111 14.00 1.96 4.91
C LEU A 111 14.82 1.10 3.94
N ASN A 112 16.13 1.27 3.89
CA ASN A 112 16.99 0.38 3.10
C ASN A 112 17.59 -0.72 3.96
N TRP A 113 17.64 -1.93 3.42
CA TRP A 113 18.25 -3.07 4.09
C TRP A 113 19.75 -2.88 4.32
N ASN A 114 20.53 -2.65 3.24
CA ASN A 114 21.99 -2.59 3.32
C ASN A 114 22.57 -1.67 2.23
N SER A 115 22.03 -0.46 2.11
CA SER A 115 22.42 0.50 1.07
C SER A 115 22.02 1.93 1.43
N ASP A 116 22.74 2.91 0.89
CA ASP A 116 22.39 4.33 0.96
C ASP A 116 21.56 4.81 -0.25
N SER A 117 21.08 3.86 -1.07
CA SER A 117 20.24 4.15 -2.24
C SER A 117 19.00 4.97 -1.87
N TYR A 118 18.47 5.78 -2.78
CA TYR A 118 17.23 6.54 -2.56
C TYR A 118 17.26 7.55 -1.38
N GLY A 119 18.42 7.76 -0.72
CA GLY A 119 18.55 8.70 0.41
C GLY A 119 17.77 8.29 1.66
N MET A 120 17.43 7.01 1.79
CA MET A 120 16.68 6.46 2.93
C MET A 120 17.64 5.91 4.00
N GLN A 121 17.15 5.80 5.24
CA GLN A 121 17.93 5.22 6.34
C GLN A 121 18.37 3.79 6.01
N ASN A 122 19.67 3.52 6.18
CA ASN A 122 20.28 2.21 5.99
C ASN A 122 20.27 1.42 7.31
N LEU A 123 19.76 0.18 7.26
CA LEU A 123 19.70 -0.73 8.41
C LEU A 123 20.99 -1.55 8.58
N ASN A 124 21.95 -1.47 7.66
CA ASN A 124 23.20 -2.23 7.67
C ASN A 124 22.99 -3.75 7.82
N ALA A 125 21.92 -4.27 7.22
CA ALA A 125 21.47 -5.66 7.31
C ALA A 125 21.18 -6.16 8.74
N ASP A 126 20.86 -5.26 9.67
CA ASP A 126 20.50 -5.59 11.05
C ASP A 126 19.00 -5.39 11.31
N PRO A 127 18.22 -6.48 11.46
CA PRO A 127 16.78 -6.39 11.74
C PRO A 127 16.47 -6.37 13.24
N THR A 128 17.47 -6.35 14.14
CA THR A 128 17.25 -6.51 15.59
C THR A 128 16.72 -5.25 16.28
N ALA A 129 16.77 -4.09 15.61
CA ALA A 129 16.24 -2.83 16.11
C ALA A 129 15.68 -1.99 14.93
N LEU A 130 14.62 -2.50 14.28
CA LEU A 130 13.99 -1.81 13.16
C LEU A 130 13.36 -0.49 13.61
N PRO A 131 13.70 0.64 12.97
CA PRO A 131 12.91 1.85 13.09
C PRO A 131 11.45 1.56 12.73
N TYR A 132 10.54 2.07 13.54
CA TYR A 132 9.11 1.94 13.33
C TYR A 132 8.45 3.31 13.19
N TYR A 133 7.30 3.32 12.54
CA TYR A 133 6.46 4.48 12.32
C TYR A 133 5.05 4.16 12.79
N VAL A 134 4.44 5.09 13.51
CA VAL A 134 3.17 4.80 14.19
C VAL A 134 2.00 5.12 13.27
N ALA A 135 1.21 4.10 12.97
CA ALA A 135 -0.16 4.26 12.49
C ALA A 135 -1.07 4.34 13.73
N ASP A 136 -1.37 5.58 14.13
CA ASP A 136 -2.08 5.92 15.37
C ASP A 136 -3.58 6.18 15.12
N ASN A 137 -4.26 6.98 15.94
CA ASN A 137 -5.66 7.37 15.70
C ASN A 137 -5.77 8.78 15.09
N SER A 138 -4.68 9.34 14.59
CA SER A 138 -4.68 10.66 13.98
C SER A 138 -5.21 10.61 12.54
N GLY A 139 -5.67 11.76 12.05
CA GLY A 139 -6.14 11.90 10.68
C GLY A 139 -7.42 11.11 10.37
N ASP A 140 -7.52 10.61 9.14
CA ASP A 140 -8.73 9.96 8.62
C ASP A 140 -8.72 8.43 8.81
N GLY A 141 -7.90 7.94 9.74
CA GLY A 141 -7.78 6.50 10.01
C GLY A 141 -7.21 5.73 8.82
N PHE A 142 -6.27 6.33 8.10
CA PHE A 142 -5.67 5.74 6.91
C PHE A 142 -4.16 5.62 7.07
N MET A 143 -3.62 4.46 6.71
CA MET A 143 -2.17 4.26 6.64
C MET A 143 -1.79 3.98 5.20
N ALA A 144 -0.84 4.77 4.71
CA ALA A 144 -0.28 4.65 3.39
C ALA A 144 1.15 4.13 3.47
N THR A 145 1.47 3.18 2.60
CA THR A 145 2.86 2.80 2.30
C THR A 145 3.14 2.90 0.81
N GLY A 146 4.40 2.77 0.42
CA GLY A 146 4.76 2.61 -0.98
C GLY A 146 4.36 1.25 -1.56
N GLN A 147 4.61 1.08 -2.85
CA GLN A 147 4.57 -0.23 -3.49
C GLN A 147 5.71 -1.11 -2.97
N LEU A 148 5.42 -2.39 -2.72
CA LEU A 148 6.39 -3.42 -2.42
C LEU A 148 6.82 -4.08 -3.74
N SER A 149 8.11 -3.99 -4.06
CA SER A 149 8.75 -4.66 -5.21
C SER A 149 9.98 -5.44 -4.73
N GLY A 150 9.75 -6.46 -3.91
CA GLY A 150 10.78 -7.18 -3.17
C GLY A 150 10.95 -6.73 -1.71
N CYS A 151 10.28 -5.64 -1.33
CA CYS A 151 10.23 -5.13 0.03
C CYS A 151 9.53 -6.08 1.02
N CYS A 152 9.83 -5.89 2.30
CA CYS A 152 9.05 -6.41 3.43
C CYS A 152 8.33 -5.27 4.14
N PHE A 153 7.04 -5.46 4.41
CA PHE A 153 6.29 -4.62 5.32
C PHE A 153 6.11 -5.37 6.64
N ALA A 154 6.62 -4.82 7.72
CA ALA A 154 6.54 -5.38 9.05
C ALA A 154 5.66 -4.53 9.96
N TRP A 155 4.96 -5.16 10.90
CA TRP A 155 4.13 -4.45 11.86
C TRP A 155 4.03 -5.18 13.20
N GLN A 156 3.68 -4.42 14.23
CA GLN A 156 3.32 -4.90 15.55
C GLN A 156 2.15 -4.05 16.10
N GLU A 157 1.22 -4.69 16.79
CA GLU A 157 0.15 -3.97 17.50
C GLU A 157 0.61 -3.61 18.91
N VAL A 158 0.56 -2.32 19.26
CA VAL A 158 0.97 -1.80 20.57
C VAL A 158 -0.05 -0.74 21.02
N GLY A 159 -0.74 -1.01 22.13
CA GLY A 159 -1.70 -0.06 22.71
C GLY A 159 -2.83 0.38 21.77
N GLY A 160 -3.26 -0.50 20.85
CA GLY A 160 -4.29 -0.21 19.85
C GLY A 160 -3.81 0.62 18.64
N ASN A 161 -2.51 0.88 18.53
CA ASN A 161 -1.85 1.44 17.36
C ASN A 161 -1.06 0.34 16.63
N LEU A 162 -0.65 0.62 15.40
CA LEU A 162 0.31 -0.22 14.68
C LEU A 162 1.66 0.48 14.61
N TYR A 163 2.71 -0.21 15.01
CA TYR A 163 4.08 0.17 14.72
C TYR A 163 4.47 -0.50 13.41
N CYS A 164 4.85 0.27 12.40
CA CYS A 164 5.05 -0.24 11.04
C CYS A 164 6.45 0.09 10.51
N SER A 165 7.01 -0.82 9.72
CA SER A 165 8.30 -0.63 9.05
C SER A 165 8.19 -1.15 7.60
N HIS A 166 8.62 -0.37 6.62
CA HIS A 166 8.67 -0.79 5.22
C HIS A 166 10.14 -0.86 4.81
N VAL A 167 10.67 -2.07 4.61
CA VAL A 167 12.09 -2.30 4.31
C VAL A 167 12.26 -2.73 2.85
N ASN A 168 13.06 -1.97 2.11
CA ASN A 168 13.51 -2.27 0.77
C ASN A 168 14.77 -3.13 0.82
N PRO A 169 14.86 -4.22 0.03
CA PRO A 169 16.05 -5.07 -0.02
C PRO A 169 17.27 -4.43 -0.67
N ALA A 170 17.31 -3.10 -0.88
CA ALA A 170 18.45 -2.40 -1.46
C ALA A 170 19.78 -2.85 -0.81
N GLY A 171 20.73 -3.30 -1.63
CA GLY A 171 21.99 -3.91 -1.18
C GLY A 171 21.90 -5.41 -0.86
N GLY A 172 20.81 -6.09 -1.19
CA GLY A 172 20.59 -7.52 -0.98
C GLY A 172 19.40 -8.09 -1.78
N ASP A 173 18.90 -9.25 -1.34
CA ASP A 173 17.73 -9.92 -1.91
C ASP A 173 16.54 -9.89 -0.94
N GLY A 174 15.33 -9.74 -1.49
CA GLY A 174 14.10 -9.66 -0.71
C GLY A 174 13.77 -10.93 0.07
N GLY A 175 14.16 -12.10 -0.43
CA GLY A 175 14.00 -13.38 0.27
C GLY A 175 14.95 -13.47 1.47
N THR A 176 16.23 -13.18 1.28
CA THR A 176 17.23 -13.17 2.37
C THR A 176 16.89 -12.16 3.46
N MET A 177 16.49 -10.94 3.09
CA MET A 177 16.03 -9.92 4.03
C MET A 177 14.82 -10.42 4.83
N GLN A 178 13.83 -11.03 4.16
CA GLN A 178 12.67 -11.59 4.83
C GLN A 178 13.04 -12.69 5.82
N ASP A 179 13.96 -13.57 5.47
CA ASP A 179 14.42 -14.66 6.35
C ASP A 179 15.13 -14.10 7.59
N ALA A 180 15.94 -13.05 7.44
CA ALA A 180 16.58 -12.36 8.56
C ALA A 180 15.55 -11.69 9.48
N MET A 181 14.55 -10.99 8.92
CA MET A 181 13.44 -10.41 9.69
C MET A 181 12.63 -11.50 10.42
N ALA A 182 12.46 -12.68 9.83
CA ALA A 182 11.77 -13.79 10.47
C ALA A 182 12.57 -14.41 11.62
N ALA A 183 13.90 -14.45 11.51
CA ALA A 183 14.78 -15.08 12.48
C ALA A 183 15.02 -14.21 13.73
N THR A 184 15.28 -12.91 13.54
CA THR A 184 15.72 -12.01 14.62
C THR A 184 15.07 -10.63 14.58
N GLY A 185 14.08 -10.42 13.70
CA GLY A 185 13.47 -9.11 13.52
C GLY A 185 12.71 -8.61 14.75
N GLN A 186 13.02 -7.38 15.16
CA GLN A 186 12.32 -6.67 16.23
C GLN A 186 12.22 -5.19 15.90
N GLN A 187 11.17 -4.53 16.37
CA GLN A 187 11.06 -3.08 16.31
C GLN A 187 11.76 -2.45 17.51
N ASP A 188 12.50 -1.37 17.26
CA ASP A 188 13.25 -0.67 18.30
C ASP A 188 12.32 -0.26 19.45
N GLY A 189 12.68 -0.62 20.69
CA GLY A 189 11.87 -0.32 21.88
C GLY A 189 10.49 -0.98 21.96
N ALA A 190 10.14 -1.91 21.07
CA ALA A 190 8.85 -2.60 21.05
C ALA A 190 9.03 -4.13 21.06
N PRO A 191 9.22 -4.75 22.23
CA PRO A 191 9.40 -6.20 22.31
C PRO A 191 8.09 -6.93 21.95
N GLY A 192 8.17 -7.91 21.06
CA GLY A 192 7.04 -8.75 20.67
C GLY A 192 7.28 -9.47 19.34
N PRO A 193 6.39 -10.41 18.97
CA PRO A 193 6.50 -11.11 17.70
C PRO A 193 6.25 -10.15 16.54
N LEU A 194 7.30 -9.88 15.75
CA LEU A 194 7.20 -9.08 14.54
C LEU A 194 6.36 -9.82 13.50
N GLN A 195 5.27 -9.20 13.05
CA GLN A 195 4.50 -9.70 11.92
C GLN A 195 5.03 -9.07 10.63
N PHE A 196 5.02 -9.82 9.52
CA PHE A 196 5.50 -9.28 8.25
C PHE A 196 4.78 -9.87 7.02
N TYR A 197 4.85 -9.07 5.96
CA TYR A 197 4.42 -9.39 4.61
C TYR A 197 5.52 -8.99 3.62
N GLY A 198 6.17 -9.98 3.02
CA GLY A 198 7.41 -9.82 2.25
C GLY A 198 7.46 -10.60 0.95
N ARG A 199 8.61 -10.54 0.27
CA ARG A 199 8.87 -11.09 -1.08
C ARG A 199 8.34 -12.51 -1.28
N ARG A 200 8.45 -13.41 -0.28
CA ARG A 200 8.00 -14.80 -0.36
C ARG A 200 6.46 -14.95 -0.35
N GLN A 201 5.73 -13.88 -0.04
CA GLN A 201 4.27 -13.89 0.09
C GLN A 201 3.55 -13.16 -1.06
N TYR A 202 4.29 -12.65 -2.06
CA TYR A 202 3.73 -12.10 -3.31
C TYR A 202 4.66 -12.36 -4.50
N ALA A 203 4.10 -12.52 -5.71
CA ALA A 203 4.87 -12.97 -6.87
C ALA A 203 5.74 -11.87 -7.51
N ALA A 204 5.23 -10.65 -7.66
CA ALA A 204 5.98 -9.55 -8.27
C ALA A 204 5.80 -8.23 -7.50
N LEU A 205 4.57 -7.74 -7.42
CA LEU A 205 4.25 -6.47 -6.79
C LEU A 205 3.17 -6.65 -5.72
N ALA A 206 3.24 -5.85 -4.67
CA ALA A 206 2.16 -5.69 -3.72
C ALA A 206 2.02 -4.24 -3.26
N SER A 207 0.85 -3.88 -2.75
CA SER A 207 0.63 -2.65 -1.99
C SER A 207 -0.03 -3.03 -0.67
N VAL A 208 0.47 -2.47 0.44
CA VAL A 208 -0.18 -2.63 1.75
C VAL A 208 -0.96 -1.37 2.06
N VAL A 209 -2.19 -1.51 2.54
CA VAL A 209 -3.07 -0.38 2.88
C VAL A 209 -3.60 -0.63 4.28
N GLY A 210 -3.53 0.38 5.14
CA GLY A 210 -4.14 0.33 6.46
C GLY A 210 -5.37 1.21 6.55
N LEU A 211 -6.41 0.69 7.19
CA LEU A 211 -7.65 1.41 7.48
C LEU A 211 -8.03 1.16 8.93
N ARG A 212 -8.41 2.21 9.65
CA ARG A 212 -8.87 2.14 11.02
C ARG A 212 -10.38 2.40 11.05
N ASN A 213 -11.08 1.59 11.83
CA ASN A 213 -12.45 1.87 12.24
C ASN A 213 -12.60 1.63 13.74
N ASN A 214 -13.82 1.67 14.25
CA ASN A 214 -14.10 1.46 15.68
C ASN A 214 -13.62 0.10 16.22
N ALA A 215 -13.41 -0.90 15.36
CA ALA A 215 -12.90 -2.22 15.73
C ALA A 215 -11.36 -2.31 15.74
N GLY A 216 -10.66 -1.21 15.42
CA GLY A 216 -9.21 -1.15 15.36
C GLY A 216 -8.66 -1.05 13.93
N TRP A 217 -7.37 -1.26 13.80
CA TRP A 217 -6.67 -1.23 12.52
C TRP A 217 -6.95 -2.49 11.71
N ARG A 218 -7.02 -2.34 10.39
CA ARG A 218 -7.05 -3.43 9.42
C ARG A 218 -6.00 -3.18 8.35
N LEU A 219 -5.17 -4.16 8.10
CA LEU A 219 -4.16 -4.13 7.06
C LEU A 219 -4.57 -5.06 5.92
N TYR A 220 -4.48 -4.57 4.70
CA TYR A 220 -4.77 -5.31 3.48
C TYR A 220 -3.55 -5.28 2.55
N ALA A 221 -3.28 -6.39 1.89
CA ALA A 221 -2.30 -6.48 0.81
C ALA A 221 -3.00 -6.80 -0.50
N GLN A 222 -2.79 -5.96 -1.50
CA GLN A 222 -3.24 -6.16 -2.88
C GLN A 222 -2.04 -6.50 -3.74
N THR A 223 -2.09 -7.61 -4.48
CA THR A 223 -0.98 -8.07 -5.33
C THR A 223 -1.25 -7.82 -6.82
N SER A 224 -0.17 -7.66 -7.58
CA SER A 224 -0.16 -7.64 -9.04
C SER A 224 1.03 -8.42 -9.59
N ALA A 225 0.87 -8.95 -10.81
CA ALA A 225 1.94 -9.60 -11.58
C ALA A 225 2.28 -8.88 -12.90
N ASP A 226 1.62 -7.78 -13.23
CA ASP A 226 1.85 -7.05 -14.48
C ASP A 226 2.12 -5.56 -14.25
N SER A 227 2.61 -4.92 -15.31
CA SER A 227 2.89 -3.47 -15.36
C SER A 227 1.61 -2.62 -15.32
N PHE A 228 0.45 -3.22 -15.54
CA PHE A 228 -0.84 -2.54 -15.42
C PHE A 228 -1.34 -2.45 -13.98
N HIS A 229 -0.65 -3.12 -13.05
CA HIS A 229 -1.06 -3.28 -11.66
C HIS A 229 -2.39 -4.04 -11.54
N THR A 230 -2.59 -5.07 -12.37
CA THR A 230 -3.79 -5.89 -12.32
C THR A 230 -3.94 -6.61 -10.99
N VAL A 231 -5.05 -6.35 -10.29
CA VAL A 231 -5.34 -7.06 -9.03
C VAL A 231 -5.48 -8.55 -9.32
N ASN A 232 -4.54 -9.34 -8.81
CA ASN A 232 -4.54 -10.80 -8.92
C ASN A 232 -4.63 -11.52 -7.56
N GLY A 233 -4.68 -10.75 -6.47
CA GLY A 233 -4.82 -11.28 -5.13
C GLY A 233 -5.12 -10.19 -4.11
N LEU A 234 -5.91 -10.55 -3.10
CA LEU A 234 -6.20 -9.71 -1.95
C LEU A 234 -6.03 -10.56 -0.68
N ARG A 235 -5.34 -10.01 0.31
CA ARG A 235 -5.15 -10.63 1.61
C ARG A 235 -5.44 -9.61 2.70
N ARG A 236 -6.18 -10.01 3.74
CA ARG A 236 -6.15 -9.29 5.01
C ARG A 236 -4.94 -9.76 5.79
N LEU A 237 -4.06 -8.84 6.15
CA LEU A 237 -2.85 -9.09 6.95
C LEU A 237 -3.13 -8.95 8.44
N HIS A 238 -4.02 -8.04 8.82
CA HIS A 238 -4.40 -7.77 10.20
C HIS A 238 -5.82 -7.21 10.27
N PRO A 239 -6.60 -7.51 11.32
CA PRO A 239 -6.44 -8.64 12.23
C PRO A 239 -6.85 -9.94 11.52
N ASN A 240 -6.55 -11.10 12.11
CA ASN A 240 -6.95 -12.42 11.62
C ASN A 240 -6.59 -12.65 10.14
N PRO A 241 -5.30 -12.91 9.85
CA PRO A 241 -4.78 -12.97 8.49
C PRO A 241 -5.53 -14.01 7.64
N VAL A 242 -6.03 -13.60 6.48
CA VAL A 242 -6.80 -14.48 5.58
C VAL A 242 -6.64 -14.06 4.13
N VAL A 243 -6.56 -15.04 3.23
CA VAL A 243 -6.63 -14.81 1.78
C VAL A 243 -8.09 -14.59 1.40
N LEU A 244 -8.40 -13.43 0.83
CA LEU A 244 -9.75 -13.03 0.46
C LEU A 244 -9.98 -13.45 -1.00
N ARG A 245 -10.56 -14.63 -1.19
CA ARG A 245 -10.94 -15.19 -2.50
C ARG A 245 -12.15 -14.47 -3.06
#